data_AF-A0A4C1W3W7-F1
#
_entry.id   AF-A0A4C1W3W7-F1
#
_cell.length_a   1.000
_cell.length_b   1.000
_cell.length_c   1.000
_cell.angle_alpha   90.00
_cell.angle_beta   90.00
_cell.angle_gamma   90.00
#
_symmetry.space_group_name_H-M   'P 1'
#
loop_
_entity.id
_entity.type
_entity.pdbx_description
1 polymer ?
#
loop_
_entity_poly.entity_id
_entity_poly.type
_entity_poly.pdbx_seq_one_letter_code
_entity_poly.pdbx_strand_id
1 'polypeptide(L)'
;MTTICRYCNALKFKRETAGLCCASGKVKLDPLLTPPQPLKTLFDGSDPDSSHFLQHILEYNNCFRMTSFGANIIREGGFMPTCKIQGQIYHLHGSMVPTPDEPHQFLQIYFISSMVDQLNVRCNIQGAQQLKRRIIEQLQAFFHANNAVVNMFKTALERMPSDTHKFVIRADCTPTAKKQYHASCKRDTSFVRCVTISIIYWQGQDGYDITLKMVDPITGVSTNKNLSAMNYYAYRMMIRTHEENVILKCRRLFQQFAVDMYVKVETERLAFIRFNQAKLRSEDYIHLRDAIHSDGDVQNIGRLTILPSTYIGSPRHMHEYAQDAMTYVRNYGTRIYLLRSHAIQSGRKLNASWNRVKNRKIAMT
;
A
#
# COMPACT_ATOMS: atom_id res chain seq x y z
N MET A 1 -16.32 17.87 12.03
CA MET A 1 -15.40 18.72 11.24
C MET A 1 -16.10 20.05 11.02
N THR A 2 -15.46 21.18 11.36
CA THR A 2 -16.12 22.51 11.38
C THR A 2 -15.39 23.56 10.55
N THR A 3 -14.20 23.24 10.03
CA THR A 3 -13.43 24.14 9.17
C THR A 3 -13.48 23.61 7.75
N ILE A 4 -13.78 24.48 6.78
CA ILE A 4 -13.78 24.13 5.35
C ILE A 4 -12.50 24.70 4.73
N CYS A 5 -11.78 23.89 3.95
CA CYS A 5 -10.62 24.35 3.20
C CYS A 5 -11.04 25.26 2.04
N ARG A 6 -10.49 26.48 1.98
CA ARG A 6 -10.76 27.46 0.91
C ARG A 6 -10.35 27.03 -0.50
N TYR A 7 -9.46 26.05 -0.65
CA TYR A 7 -8.92 25.65 -1.95
C TYR A 7 -9.61 24.42 -2.54
N CYS A 8 -10.05 23.49 -1.69
CA CYS A 8 -10.55 22.19 -2.14
C CYS A 8 -11.84 21.73 -1.45
N ASN A 9 -12.48 22.61 -0.65
CA ASN A 9 -13.72 22.36 0.08
C ASN A 9 -13.69 21.14 1.02
N ALA A 10 -12.49 20.66 1.36
CA ALA A 10 -12.31 19.58 2.31
C ALA A 10 -12.74 20.02 3.71
N LEU A 11 -13.51 19.17 4.39
CA LEU A 11 -13.87 19.30 5.79
C LEU A 11 -12.65 18.96 6.66
N LYS A 12 -12.41 19.82 7.66
CA LYS A 12 -11.25 19.74 8.55
C LYS A 12 -11.65 19.89 10.02
N PHE A 13 -10.81 19.37 10.89
CA PHE A 13 -10.84 19.68 12.32
C PHE A 13 -10.08 20.97 12.62
N LYS A 14 -10.47 21.70 13.68
CA LYS A 14 -9.94 23.04 14.01
C LYS A 14 -8.41 23.10 14.15
N ARG A 15 -7.75 22.01 14.57
CA ARG A 15 -6.30 21.95 14.81
C ARG A 15 -5.50 21.26 13.70
N GLU A 16 -6.13 20.91 12.57
CA GLU A 16 -5.42 20.29 11.45
C GLU A 16 -4.60 21.30 10.66
N THR A 17 -3.39 20.89 10.27
CA THR A 17 -2.47 21.74 9.49
C THR A 17 -3.11 22.19 8.18
N ALA A 18 -2.81 23.42 7.75
CA ALA A 18 -3.40 24.02 6.54
C ALA A 18 -3.16 23.15 5.28
N GLY A 19 -1.98 22.53 5.19
CA GLY A 19 -1.56 21.73 4.05
C GLY A 19 -2.11 20.29 3.98
N LEU A 20 -2.75 19.77 5.03
CA LEU A 20 -3.10 18.34 5.11
C LEU A 20 -3.95 17.83 3.93
N CYS A 21 -4.89 18.65 3.45
CA CYS A 21 -5.87 18.24 2.43
C CYS A 21 -5.40 18.44 0.98
N CYS A 22 -4.64 19.49 0.70
CA CYS A 22 -4.29 19.88 -0.68
C CYS A 22 -2.96 20.64 -0.77
N ALA A 23 -2.09 20.51 0.23
CA ALA A 23 -0.83 21.25 0.35
C ALA A 23 -1.00 22.77 0.12
N SER A 24 -2.05 23.36 0.71
CA SER A 24 -2.42 24.77 0.55
C SER A 24 -2.77 25.16 -0.89
N GLY A 25 -3.59 24.35 -1.56
CA GLY A 25 -4.08 24.58 -2.91
C GLY A 25 -3.17 24.08 -4.03
N LYS A 26 -2.04 23.46 -3.69
CA LYS A 26 -1.06 22.97 -4.66
C LYS A 26 -1.39 21.58 -5.21
N VAL A 27 -2.45 20.95 -4.70
CA VAL A 27 -2.97 19.67 -5.18
C VAL A 27 -4.40 19.86 -5.63
N LYS A 28 -4.66 19.56 -6.89
CA LYS A 28 -5.98 19.57 -7.50
C LYS A 28 -6.10 18.30 -8.34
N LEU A 29 -7.00 17.41 -7.92
CA LEU A 29 -7.29 16.15 -8.61
C LEU A 29 -8.76 16.15 -9.03
N ASP A 30 -9.06 15.40 -10.08
CA ASP A 30 -10.44 15.21 -10.53
C ASP A 30 -11.30 14.59 -9.42
N PRO A 31 -12.58 15.00 -9.31
CA PRO A 31 -13.51 14.43 -8.33
C PRO A 31 -13.61 12.91 -8.40
N LEU A 32 -13.91 12.27 -7.27
CA LEU A 32 -14.23 10.85 -7.27
C LEU A 32 -15.59 10.62 -7.93
N LEU A 33 -15.63 9.73 -8.92
CA LEU A 33 -16.87 9.36 -9.58
C LEU A 33 -17.68 8.40 -8.70
N THR A 34 -18.96 8.71 -8.50
CA THR A 34 -19.92 7.81 -7.87
C THR A 34 -20.17 6.61 -8.79
N PRO A 35 -20.01 5.36 -8.31
CA PRO A 35 -20.28 4.19 -9.13
C PRO A 35 -21.76 4.10 -9.50
N PRO A 36 -22.11 3.54 -10.68
CA PRO A 36 -23.47 3.17 -11.00
C PRO A 36 -23.95 1.97 -10.15
N GLN A 37 -25.22 1.59 -10.32
CA GLN A 37 -25.74 0.33 -9.77
C GLN A 37 -24.99 -0.86 -10.36
N PRO A 38 -24.77 -1.94 -9.57
CA PRO A 38 -25.31 -2.18 -8.23
C PRO A 38 -24.48 -1.56 -7.09
N LEU A 39 -23.23 -1.14 -7.34
CA LEU A 39 -22.32 -0.69 -6.28
C LEU A 39 -22.87 0.52 -5.51
N LYS A 40 -23.55 1.46 -6.19
CA LYS A 40 -24.15 2.63 -5.53
C LYS A 40 -25.04 2.24 -4.34
N THR A 41 -26.05 1.41 -4.62
CA THR A 41 -27.07 1.01 -3.64
C THR A 41 -26.52 0.05 -2.59
N LEU A 42 -25.52 -0.75 -2.97
CA LEU A 42 -24.77 -1.59 -2.04
C LEU A 42 -23.93 -0.76 -1.04
N PHE A 43 -23.41 0.40 -1.44
CA PHE A 43 -22.62 1.28 -0.57
C PHE A 43 -23.47 2.23 0.29
N ASP A 44 -24.60 2.73 -0.23
CA ASP A 44 -25.41 3.74 0.46
C ASP A 44 -26.45 3.15 1.43
N GLY A 45 -26.66 1.83 1.43
CA GLY A 45 -27.60 1.16 2.32
C GLY A 45 -29.01 0.97 1.74
N SER A 46 -29.26 1.42 0.51
CA SER A 46 -30.58 1.31 -0.12
C SER A 46 -30.89 -0.11 -0.58
N ASP A 47 -29.87 -0.93 -0.88
CA ASP A 47 -30.06 -2.34 -1.23
C ASP A 47 -30.27 -3.20 0.04
N PRO A 48 -31.25 -4.13 0.07
CA PRO A 48 -31.46 -5.04 1.21
C PRO A 48 -30.22 -5.87 1.58
N ASP A 49 -29.35 -6.14 0.60
CA ASP A 49 -28.12 -6.90 0.80
C ASP A 49 -26.92 -6.01 1.20
N SER A 50 -27.08 -4.69 1.31
CA SER A 50 -25.98 -3.75 1.60
C SER A 50 -25.24 -4.10 2.89
N SER A 51 -25.95 -4.45 3.96
CA SER A 51 -25.31 -4.82 5.23
C SER A 51 -24.43 -6.07 5.09
N HIS A 52 -24.92 -7.09 4.38
CA HIS A 52 -24.17 -8.32 4.11
C HIS A 52 -22.96 -8.04 3.22
N PHE A 53 -23.16 -7.29 2.13
CA PHE A 53 -22.09 -6.89 1.23
C PHE A 53 -20.96 -6.13 1.95
N LEU A 54 -21.30 -5.12 2.75
CA LEU A 54 -20.31 -4.31 3.47
C LEU A 54 -19.59 -5.10 4.58
N GLN A 55 -20.25 -6.09 5.18
CA GLN A 55 -19.64 -7.00 6.16
C GLN A 55 -18.59 -7.92 5.51
N HIS A 56 -18.88 -8.40 4.30
CA HIS A 56 -18.05 -9.35 3.55
C HIS A 56 -17.33 -8.72 2.33
N ILE A 57 -17.12 -7.40 2.35
CA ILE A 57 -16.61 -6.66 1.19
C ILE A 57 -15.18 -7.08 0.78
N LEU A 58 -14.38 -7.57 1.73
CA LEU A 58 -13.03 -8.07 1.43
C LEU A 58 -13.09 -9.36 0.62
N GLU A 59 -13.99 -10.25 1.00
CA GLU A 59 -14.24 -11.53 0.35
C GLU A 59 -14.85 -11.29 -1.04
N TYR A 60 -15.81 -10.37 -1.17
CA TYR A 60 -16.30 -9.92 -2.48
C TYR A 60 -15.18 -9.35 -3.34
N ASN A 61 -14.32 -8.48 -2.80
CA ASN A 61 -13.18 -7.93 -3.54
C ASN A 61 -12.20 -9.04 -3.98
N ASN A 62 -11.96 -10.04 -3.13
CA ASN A 62 -11.10 -11.17 -3.43
C ASN A 62 -11.63 -12.00 -4.60
N CYS A 63 -12.95 -12.15 -4.75
CA CYS A 63 -13.55 -12.82 -5.90
C CYS A 63 -13.19 -12.17 -7.23
N PHE A 64 -12.85 -10.87 -7.25
CA PHE A 64 -12.57 -10.10 -8.47
C PHE A 64 -11.11 -9.67 -8.64
N ARG A 65 -10.22 -10.06 -7.72
CA ARG A 65 -8.80 -9.69 -7.82
C ARG A 65 -8.14 -10.35 -9.03
N MET A 66 -7.30 -9.62 -9.75
CA MET A 66 -6.59 -10.13 -10.94
C MET A 66 -5.14 -10.57 -10.62
N THR A 67 -4.62 -10.23 -9.44
CA THR A 67 -3.28 -10.60 -9.00
C THR A 67 -3.31 -11.21 -7.60
N SER A 68 -2.36 -12.11 -7.32
CA SER A 68 -2.03 -12.52 -5.98
C SER A 68 -0.99 -11.60 -5.34
N PHE A 69 -0.95 -11.62 -4.01
CA PHE A 69 0.02 -10.89 -3.21
C PHE A 69 1.27 -11.74 -3.02
N GLY A 70 2.44 -11.19 -3.37
CA GLY A 70 3.73 -11.82 -3.14
C GLY A 70 4.61 -10.93 -2.26
N ALA A 71 5.07 -11.44 -1.13
CA ALA A 71 6.03 -10.76 -0.28
C ALA A 71 6.86 -11.76 0.51
N ASN A 72 8.10 -11.41 0.87
CA ASN A 72 8.88 -12.21 1.82
C ASN A 72 8.45 -11.84 3.24
N ILE A 73 7.54 -12.63 3.81
CA ILE A 73 6.99 -12.40 5.15
C ILE A 73 7.93 -13.02 6.19
N ILE A 74 8.49 -12.19 7.06
CA ILE A 74 9.26 -12.65 8.22
C ILE A 74 8.27 -13.14 9.27
N ARG A 75 8.37 -14.44 9.60
CA ARG A 75 7.67 -15.04 10.73
C ARG A 75 8.65 -15.26 11.86
N GLU A 76 8.66 -14.36 12.83
CA GLU A 76 9.35 -14.59 14.10
C GLU A 76 8.45 -15.46 15.00
N GLY A 77 9.04 -16.45 15.70
CA GLY A 77 8.28 -17.32 16.60
C GLY A 77 7.64 -16.58 17.77
N GLY A 78 6.49 -17.06 18.24
CA GLY A 78 5.69 -16.44 19.31
C GLY A 78 4.46 -15.68 18.80
N PHE A 79 3.75 -14.99 19.71
CA PHE A 79 2.64 -14.11 19.33
C PHE A 79 3.19 -12.79 18.77
N MET A 80 3.01 -12.57 17.47
CA MET A 80 3.42 -11.35 16.78
C MET A 80 2.18 -10.63 16.22
N PRO A 81 1.75 -9.50 16.81
CA PRO A 81 0.58 -8.76 16.33
C PRO A 81 0.86 -7.95 15.04
N THR A 82 2.09 -7.98 14.52
CA THR A 82 2.56 -7.17 13.39
C THR A 82 3.04 -8.04 12.23
N CYS A 83 2.59 -7.78 11.00
CA CYS A 83 3.17 -8.41 9.81
C CYS A 83 4.51 -7.73 9.48
N LYS A 84 5.60 -8.51 9.43
CA LYS A 84 6.92 -8.05 9.00
C LYS A 84 7.19 -8.54 7.58
N ILE A 85 7.48 -7.62 6.67
CA ILE A 85 7.83 -7.93 5.28
C ILE A 85 9.26 -7.48 5.03
N GLN A 86 10.08 -8.36 4.47
CA GLN A 86 11.45 -8.06 4.06
C GLN A 86 11.51 -7.84 2.55
N GLY A 87 12.11 -6.73 2.13
CA GLY A 87 12.26 -6.42 0.71
C GLY A 87 10.98 -5.90 0.06
N GLN A 88 10.83 -6.12 -1.24
CA GLN A 88 9.77 -5.52 -2.05
C GLN A 88 8.50 -6.39 -2.05
N ILE A 89 7.34 -5.72 -2.07
CA ILE A 89 6.04 -6.37 -2.31
C ILE A 89 5.83 -6.48 -3.82
N TYR A 90 5.32 -7.63 -4.24
CA TYR A 90 5.01 -7.98 -5.61
C TYR A 90 3.52 -8.28 -5.76
N HIS A 91 2.97 -7.93 -6.92
CA HIS A 91 1.66 -8.37 -7.36
C HIS A 91 1.88 -9.37 -8.48
N LEU A 92 1.51 -10.63 -8.25
CA LEU A 92 1.80 -11.73 -9.16
C LEU A 92 0.52 -12.04 -9.94
N HIS A 93 0.55 -11.88 -11.26
CA HIS A 93 -0.58 -12.25 -12.11
C HIS A 93 -0.66 -13.78 -12.33
N GLY A 94 0.45 -14.50 -12.07
CA GLY A 94 0.54 -15.94 -12.28
C GLY A 94 0.71 -16.31 -13.76
N SER A 95 0.64 -17.60 -14.07
CA SER A 95 0.53 -18.06 -15.45
C SER A 95 -0.79 -17.57 -16.05
N MET A 96 -0.81 -17.21 -17.33
CA MET A 96 -2.05 -16.84 -18.04
C MET A 96 -2.89 -18.07 -18.39
N VAL A 97 -2.26 -19.24 -18.47
CA VAL A 97 -2.89 -20.53 -18.71
C VAL A 97 -2.89 -21.29 -17.39
N PRO A 98 -4.01 -21.88 -16.97
CA PRO A 98 -4.03 -22.74 -15.79
C PRO A 98 -3.09 -23.92 -16.00
N THR A 99 -2.43 -24.33 -14.92
CA THR A 99 -1.72 -25.59 -14.83
C THR A 99 -2.71 -26.74 -15.09
N PRO A 100 -2.32 -27.80 -15.80
CA PRO A 100 -3.19 -28.97 -15.98
C PRO A 100 -3.70 -29.44 -14.61
N ASP A 101 -5.01 -29.70 -14.52
CA ASP A 101 -5.71 -30.14 -13.31
C ASP A 101 -5.83 -29.13 -12.15
N GLU A 102 -5.37 -27.88 -12.33
CA GLU A 102 -5.57 -26.82 -11.33
C GLU A 102 -6.73 -25.87 -11.71
N PRO A 103 -7.49 -25.37 -10.71
CA PRO A 103 -8.57 -24.41 -10.98
C PRO A 103 -8.01 -23.07 -11.46
N HIS A 104 -8.79 -22.35 -12.27
CA HIS A 104 -8.45 -21.01 -12.75
C HIS A 104 -8.36 -20.02 -11.57
N GLN A 105 -7.27 -19.26 -11.50
CA GLN A 105 -7.03 -18.28 -10.43
C GLN A 105 -6.78 -16.87 -10.97
N PHE A 106 -7.25 -15.87 -10.21
CA PHE A 106 -6.98 -14.44 -10.44
C PHE A 106 -7.34 -13.99 -11.87
N LEU A 107 -6.35 -13.51 -12.65
CA LEU A 107 -6.53 -13.06 -14.01
C LEU A 107 -7.06 -14.18 -14.94
N GLN A 108 -6.71 -15.44 -14.68
CA GLN A 108 -7.15 -16.59 -15.48
C GLN A 108 -8.67 -16.72 -15.54
N ILE A 109 -9.37 -16.29 -14.48
CA ILE A 109 -10.84 -16.35 -14.42
C ILE A 109 -11.45 -15.49 -15.55
N TYR A 110 -10.83 -14.38 -15.91
CA TYR A 110 -11.32 -13.51 -16.97
C TYR A 110 -11.10 -14.07 -18.39
N PHE A 111 -10.28 -15.13 -18.52
CA PHE A 111 -10.02 -15.85 -19.78
C PHE A 111 -11.00 -17.00 -20.06
N ILE A 112 -11.90 -17.31 -19.13
CA ILE A 112 -12.94 -18.31 -19.33
C ILE A 112 -14.02 -17.72 -20.24
N SER A 113 -14.31 -18.34 -21.39
CA SER A 113 -15.27 -17.82 -22.37
C SER A 113 -16.70 -17.69 -21.84
N SER A 114 -17.12 -18.59 -20.94
CA SER A 114 -18.45 -18.64 -20.38
C SER A 114 -18.56 -17.79 -19.10
N MET A 115 -19.46 -16.79 -19.12
CA MET A 115 -19.76 -15.97 -17.93
C MET A 115 -20.30 -16.80 -16.76
N VAL A 116 -21.03 -17.86 -17.04
CA VAL A 116 -21.58 -18.76 -16.02
C VAL A 116 -20.45 -19.55 -15.34
N ASP A 117 -19.45 -19.99 -16.12
CA ASP A 117 -18.31 -20.72 -15.57
C ASP A 117 -17.37 -19.79 -14.78
N GLN A 118 -17.17 -18.55 -15.25
CA GLN A 118 -16.51 -17.51 -14.44
C GLN A 118 -17.19 -17.35 -13.08
N LEU A 119 -18.53 -17.23 -13.09
CA LEU A 119 -19.32 -17.08 -11.87
C LEU A 119 -19.17 -18.31 -10.96
N ASN A 120 -19.24 -19.52 -11.51
CA ASN A 120 -19.07 -20.76 -10.76
C ASN A 120 -17.69 -20.83 -10.10
N VAL A 121 -16.62 -20.50 -10.83
CA VAL A 121 -15.26 -20.44 -10.28
C VAL A 121 -15.19 -19.41 -9.16
N ARG A 122 -15.75 -18.20 -9.34
CA ARG A 122 -15.75 -17.16 -8.29
C ARG A 122 -16.50 -17.59 -7.03
N CYS A 123 -17.62 -18.29 -7.17
CA CYS A 123 -18.39 -18.82 -6.04
C CYS A 123 -17.64 -19.91 -5.27
N ASN A 124 -16.71 -20.61 -5.94
CA ASN A 124 -15.92 -21.70 -5.35
C ASN A 124 -14.58 -21.24 -4.77
N ILE A 125 -14.23 -19.95 -4.87
CA ILE A 125 -13.02 -19.40 -4.24
C ILE A 125 -13.09 -19.61 -2.72
N GLN A 126 -11.95 -19.96 -2.12
CA GLN A 126 -11.86 -20.11 -0.66
C GLN A 126 -12.30 -18.83 0.06
N GLY A 127 -13.28 -18.95 0.97
CA GLY A 127 -13.88 -17.83 1.68
C GLY A 127 -15.15 -17.26 1.02
N ALA A 128 -15.49 -17.71 -0.19
CA ALA A 128 -16.70 -17.28 -0.90
C ALA A 128 -17.98 -18.03 -0.47
N GLN A 129 -17.88 -19.06 0.38
CA GLN A 129 -19.00 -19.92 0.78
C GLN A 129 -20.15 -19.15 1.45
N GLN A 130 -19.84 -18.07 2.16
CA GLN A 130 -20.80 -17.21 2.86
C GLN A 130 -21.32 -16.05 1.99
N LEU A 131 -20.85 -15.93 0.75
CA LEU A 131 -21.21 -14.85 -0.16
C LEU A 131 -22.49 -15.19 -0.93
N LYS A 132 -23.32 -14.17 -1.14
CA LYS A 132 -24.51 -14.29 -1.99
C LYS A 132 -24.09 -14.33 -3.46
N ARG A 133 -24.34 -15.46 -4.13
CA ARG A 133 -24.10 -15.67 -5.57
C ARG A 133 -24.67 -14.54 -6.43
N ARG A 134 -25.90 -14.08 -6.13
CA ARG A 134 -26.55 -12.96 -6.80
C ARG A 134 -25.68 -11.70 -6.85
N ILE A 135 -25.01 -11.36 -5.75
CA ILE A 135 -24.16 -10.17 -5.69
C ILE A 135 -22.88 -10.38 -6.52
N ILE A 136 -22.28 -11.57 -6.49
CA ILE A 136 -21.12 -11.90 -7.33
C ILE A 136 -21.50 -11.78 -8.82
N GLU A 137 -22.66 -12.29 -9.21
CA GLU A 137 -23.17 -12.18 -10.58
C GLU A 137 -23.38 -10.72 -11.00
N GLN A 138 -24.05 -9.92 -10.17
CA GLN A 138 -24.28 -8.50 -10.44
C GLN A 138 -22.96 -7.72 -10.53
N LEU A 139 -21.99 -7.97 -9.65
CA LEU A 139 -20.68 -7.34 -9.69
C LEU A 139 -19.88 -7.79 -10.92
N GLN A 140 -19.98 -9.06 -11.32
CA GLN A 140 -19.34 -9.56 -12.53
C GLN A 140 -19.85 -8.81 -13.76
N ALA A 141 -21.17 -8.74 -13.95
CA ALA A 141 -21.78 -8.00 -15.05
C ALA A 141 -21.35 -6.52 -15.02
N PHE A 142 -21.35 -5.91 -13.83
CA PHE A 142 -20.94 -4.53 -13.63
C PHE A 142 -19.48 -4.28 -14.03
N PHE A 143 -18.53 -5.13 -13.62
CA PHE A 143 -17.12 -4.96 -13.99
C PHE A 143 -16.89 -5.18 -15.48
N HIS A 144 -17.55 -6.16 -16.09
CA HIS A 144 -17.48 -6.35 -17.54
C HIS A 144 -18.03 -5.15 -18.32
N ALA A 145 -19.05 -4.45 -17.80
CA ALA A 145 -19.59 -3.27 -18.47
C ALA A 145 -18.74 -1.99 -18.25
N ASN A 146 -18.15 -1.82 -17.06
CA ASN A 146 -17.60 -0.52 -16.63
C ASN A 146 -16.08 -0.49 -16.48
N ASN A 147 -15.40 -1.63 -16.39
CA ASN A 147 -13.98 -1.67 -16.07
C ASN A 147 -13.12 -1.71 -17.35
N ALA A 148 -12.33 -0.66 -17.58
CA ALA A 148 -11.49 -0.53 -18.77
C ALA A 148 -10.42 -1.64 -18.87
N VAL A 149 -9.90 -2.12 -17.74
CA VAL A 149 -8.88 -3.19 -17.70
C VAL A 149 -9.51 -4.54 -18.07
N VAL A 150 -10.70 -4.85 -17.55
CA VAL A 150 -11.46 -6.05 -17.95
C VAL A 150 -11.73 -6.03 -19.45
N ASN A 151 -12.19 -4.89 -19.98
CA ASN A 151 -12.46 -4.73 -21.41
C ASN A 151 -11.19 -4.86 -22.25
N MET A 152 -10.07 -4.31 -21.80
CA MET A 152 -8.78 -4.46 -22.49
C MET A 152 -8.39 -5.93 -22.64
N PHE A 153 -8.51 -6.73 -21.58
CA PHE A 153 -8.21 -8.17 -21.64
C PHE A 153 -9.19 -8.92 -22.54
N LYS A 154 -10.48 -8.59 -22.48
CA LYS A 154 -11.50 -9.21 -23.33
C LYS A 154 -11.26 -8.91 -24.81
N THR A 155 -11.02 -7.65 -25.17
CA THR A 155 -10.67 -7.25 -26.54
C THR A 155 -9.38 -7.92 -27.02
N ALA A 156 -8.39 -8.09 -26.13
CA ALA A 156 -7.18 -8.83 -26.48
C ALA A 156 -7.50 -10.29 -26.85
N LEU A 157 -8.36 -10.98 -26.08
CA LEU A 157 -8.77 -12.35 -26.39
C LEU A 157 -9.53 -12.46 -27.71
N GLU A 158 -10.49 -11.58 -27.96
CA GLU A 158 -11.29 -11.59 -29.19
C GLU A 158 -10.42 -11.36 -30.43
N ARG A 159 -9.32 -10.61 -30.28
CA ARG A 159 -8.34 -10.34 -31.34
C ARG A 159 -7.27 -11.42 -31.49
N MET A 160 -7.32 -12.49 -30.70
CA MET A 160 -6.40 -13.63 -30.80
C MET A 160 -7.10 -14.84 -31.43
N PRO A 161 -7.02 -14.99 -32.76
CA PRO A 161 -7.69 -16.09 -33.47
C PRO A 161 -7.00 -17.46 -33.31
N SER A 162 -5.81 -17.53 -32.69
CA SER A 162 -5.05 -18.77 -32.52
C SER A 162 -4.24 -18.81 -31.22
N ASP A 163 -4.03 -20.02 -30.68
CA ASP A 163 -3.26 -20.31 -29.46
C ASP A 163 -1.75 -19.99 -29.56
N THR A 164 -1.29 -19.51 -30.71
CA THR A 164 0.12 -19.20 -30.99
C THR A 164 0.54 -17.78 -30.56
N HIS A 165 -0.41 -16.95 -30.12
CA HIS A 165 -0.13 -15.56 -29.74
C HIS A 165 0.52 -15.49 -28.36
N LYS A 166 1.66 -14.79 -28.29
CA LYS A 166 2.36 -14.52 -27.02
C LYS A 166 1.87 -13.21 -26.42
N PHE A 167 1.20 -13.29 -25.27
CA PHE A 167 0.97 -12.12 -24.43
C PHE A 167 2.30 -11.68 -23.81
N VAL A 168 2.79 -10.49 -24.19
CA VAL A 168 3.96 -9.87 -23.56
C VAL A 168 3.49 -8.69 -22.72
N ILE A 169 3.42 -8.89 -21.41
CA ILE A 169 3.30 -7.78 -20.45
C ILE A 169 4.71 -7.20 -20.29
N ARG A 170 4.98 -6.04 -20.91
CA ARG A 170 6.27 -5.36 -20.75
C ARG A 170 6.35 -4.80 -19.34
N ALA A 171 7.15 -5.43 -18.49
CA ALA A 171 7.60 -4.88 -17.22
C ALA A 171 9.03 -4.39 -17.40
N ASP A 172 9.31 -3.14 -17.05
CA ASP A 172 10.61 -2.48 -17.32
C ASP A 172 11.80 -3.07 -16.53
N CYS A 173 11.59 -4.03 -15.63
CA CYS A 173 12.64 -4.69 -14.85
C CYS A 173 12.27 -6.15 -14.53
N THR A 174 13.14 -7.11 -14.89
CA THR A 174 13.11 -8.50 -14.39
C THR A 174 14.35 -8.74 -13.50
N PRO A 175 14.22 -9.34 -12.31
CA PRO A 175 15.38 -9.75 -11.52
C PRO A 175 16.07 -10.96 -12.15
N THR A 176 17.38 -10.87 -12.32
CA THR A 176 18.28 -11.92 -12.84
C THR A 176 18.37 -13.08 -11.84
N ALA A 177 17.44 -14.05 -11.90
CA ALA A 177 17.65 -15.43 -11.38
C ALA A 177 16.44 -16.37 -11.52
N LYS A 178 15.23 -15.91 -11.84
CA LYS A 178 14.07 -16.82 -11.94
C LYS A 178 13.28 -16.56 -13.23
N LYS A 179 13.13 -17.61 -14.05
CA LYS A 179 12.25 -17.65 -15.23
C LYS A 179 10.78 -17.68 -14.79
N GLN A 180 10.34 -16.65 -14.08
CA GLN A 180 8.94 -16.32 -13.85
C GLN A 180 8.81 -14.84 -14.20
N TYR A 181 7.78 -14.46 -14.96
CA TYR A 181 7.53 -13.07 -15.36
C TYR A 181 7.16 -12.26 -14.11
N HIS A 182 8.17 -11.82 -13.37
CA HIS A 182 8.02 -10.98 -12.20
C HIS A 182 7.76 -9.56 -12.68
N ALA A 183 6.58 -9.02 -12.40
CA ALA A 183 6.38 -7.57 -12.44
C ALA A 183 7.18 -6.94 -11.29
N SER A 184 8.46 -6.62 -11.52
CA SER A 184 9.20 -5.74 -10.62
C SER A 184 8.95 -4.31 -11.08
N CYS A 185 8.03 -3.63 -10.42
CA CYS A 185 7.70 -2.25 -10.73
C CYS A 185 8.83 -1.33 -10.22
N LYS A 186 9.60 -0.77 -11.16
CA LYS A 186 10.15 0.58 -11.04
C LYS A 186 9.63 1.42 -12.20
N ARG A 187 8.99 2.53 -11.83
CA ARG A 187 8.51 3.68 -12.61
C ARG A 187 7.02 3.69 -12.99
N ASP A 188 6.40 2.62 -13.47
CA ASP A 188 4.95 2.69 -13.76
C ASP A 188 4.09 2.10 -12.64
N THR A 189 3.68 2.99 -11.73
CA THR A 189 2.88 2.61 -10.56
C THR A 189 1.37 2.62 -10.78
N SER A 190 0.89 2.98 -11.97
CA SER A 190 -0.52 2.99 -12.36
C SER A 190 -1.03 1.58 -12.69
N PHE A 191 -0.35 0.88 -13.61
CA PHE A 191 -0.83 -0.39 -14.17
C PHE A 191 -0.99 -1.51 -13.14
N VAL A 192 -0.04 -1.67 -12.21
CA VAL A 192 -0.09 -2.77 -11.21
C VAL A 192 -1.22 -2.60 -10.19
N ARG A 193 -1.71 -1.37 -9.99
CA ARG A 193 -2.69 -1.05 -8.95
C ARG A 193 -4.13 -1.26 -9.36
N CYS A 194 -4.43 -1.10 -10.64
CA CYS A 194 -5.73 -1.46 -11.20
C CYS A 194 -6.00 -2.97 -11.06
N VAL A 195 -4.96 -3.78 -10.85
CA VAL A 195 -5.00 -5.25 -10.87
C VAL A 195 -5.25 -5.88 -9.48
N THR A 196 -5.22 -5.09 -8.39
CA THR A 196 -5.40 -5.65 -7.01
C THR A 196 -6.49 -5.01 -6.15
N ILE A 197 -7.27 -4.03 -6.64
CA ILE A 197 -8.42 -3.52 -5.87
C ILE A 197 -9.61 -3.23 -6.79
N SER A 198 -10.31 -4.30 -7.17
CA SER A 198 -11.35 -4.26 -8.18
C SER A 198 -12.60 -3.48 -7.75
N ILE A 199 -12.92 -3.37 -6.45
CA ILE A 199 -14.11 -2.62 -6.00
C ILE A 199 -13.85 -1.09 -5.85
N ILE A 200 -12.69 -0.68 -5.31
CA ILE A 200 -12.39 0.75 -5.12
C ILE A 200 -12.11 1.43 -6.47
N TYR A 201 -11.35 0.77 -7.35
CA TYR A 201 -11.05 1.26 -8.70
C TYR A 201 -11.97 0.61 -9.72
N TRP A 202 -13.27 0.77 -9.53
CA TRP A 202 -14.28 0.03 -10.29
C TRP A 202 -14.23 0.23 -11.81
N GLN A 203 -13.78 1.40 -12.30
CA GLN A 203 -13.57 1.64 -13.74
C GLN A 203 -12.20 1.18 -14.26
N GLY A 204 -11.30 0.74 -13.39
CA GLY A 204 -9.88 0.54 -13.74
C GLY A 204 -9.13 1.87 -13.89
N GLN A 205 -9.51 2.89 -13.11
CA GLN A 205 -8.90 4.22 -13.14
C GLN A 205 -7.43 4.17 -12.72
N ASP A 206 -6.60 4.98 -13.36
CA ASP A 206 -5.21 5.14 -12.97
C ASP A 206 -5.11 5.78 -11.57
N GLY A 207 -4.37 5.12 -10.68
CA GLY A 207 -4.08 5.62 -9.35
C GLY A 207 -3.01 6.73 -9.35
N TYR A 208 -2.35 6.93 -8.21
CA TYR A 208 -1.19 7.82 -8.14
C TYR A 208 -0.06 7.34 -9.06
N ASP A 209 0.47 8.28 -9.83
CA ASP A 209 1.74 8.16 -10.56
C ASP A 209 2.71 9.29 -10.21
N ILE A 210 4.00 9.00 -10.23
CA ILE A 210 5.08 9.93 -9.82
C ILE A 210 5.26 11.09 -10.82
N THR A 211 4.76 10.96 -12.05
CA THR A 211 4.82 12.03 -13.05
C THR A 211 3.78 13.12 -12.82
N LEU A 212 2.75 12.85 -12.00
CA LEU A 212 1.73 13.83 -11.65
C LEU A 212 2.39 15.08 -11.06
N LYS A 213 1.92 16.25 -11.47
CA LYS A 213 2.48 17.55 -11.08
C LYS A 213 1.60 18.24 -10.05
N MET A 214 2.24 19.02 -9.18
CA MET A 214 1.54 19.98 -8.34
C MET A 214 1.08 21.17 -9.19
N VAL A 215 0.03 21.85 -8.77
CA VAL A 215 -0.50 23.06 -9.43
C VAL A 215 -0.15 24.32 -8.66
N ASP A 216 -0.10 25.45 -9.35
CA ASP A 216 -0.09 26.76 -8.70
C ASP A 216 -1.49 27.05 -8.12
N PRO A 217 -1.62 27.41 -6.83
CA PRO A 217 -2.92 27.69 -6.21
C PRO A 217 -3.69 28.88 -6.80
N ILE A 218 -2.98 29.81 -7.46
CA ILE A 218 -3.54 31.05 -8.00
C ILE A 218 -3.86 30.84 -9.49
N THR A 219 -2.87 30.38 -10.28
CA THR A 219 -3.03 30.27 -11.74
C THR A 219 -3.64 28.93 -12.16
N GLY A 220 -3.59 27.90 -11.31
CA GLY A 220 -4.06 26.55 -11.62
C GLY A 220 -3.15 25.77 -12.58
N VAL A 221 -2.04 26.37 -13.03
CA VAL A 221 -1.11 25.77 -14.00
C VAL A 221 -0.21 24.74 -13.31
N SER A 222 0.09 23.65 -14.02
CA SER A 222 1.05 22.63 -13.57
C SER A 222 2.43 23.22 -13.34
N THR A 223 3.01 22.93 -12.19
CA THR A 223 4.37 23.33 -11.81
C THR A 223 5.38 22.24 -12.16
N ASN A 224 6.67 22.56 -12.09
CA ASN A 224 7.73 21.57 -12.29
C ASN A 224 7.84 20.54 -11.14
N LYS A 225 7.19 20.77 -10.00
CA LYS A 225 7.26 19.90 -8.83
C LYS A 225 6.30 18.72 -8.98
N ASN A 226 6.82 17.50 -8.78
CA ASN A 226 6.00 16.30 -8.75
C ASN A 226 5.11 16.31 -7.50
N LEU A 227 3.89 15.83 -7.67
CA LEU A 227 2.98 15.48 -6.60
C LEU A 227 3.53 14.23 -5.90
N SER A 228 3.59 14.23 -4.57
CA SER A 228 4.01 13.04 -3.80
C SER A 228 2.82 12.11 -3.55
N ALA A 229 3.09 10.81 -3.37
CA ALA A 229 2.04 9.84 -3.03
C ALA A 229 1.28 10.26 -1.77
N MET A 230 1.97 10.79 -0.77
CA MET A 230 1.37 11.25 0.48
C MET A 230 0.31 12.32 0.22
N ASN A 231 0.66 13.34 -0.58
CA ASN A 231 -0.25 14.43 -0.91
C ASN A 231 -1.43 13.95 -1.76
N TYR A 232 -1.19 13.06 -2.71
CA TYR A 232 -2.24 12.45 -3.54
C TYR A 232 -3.25 11.70 -2.68
N TYR A 233 -2.79 10.79 -1.81
CA TYR A 233 -3.68 9.96 -1.00
C TYR A 233 -4.39 10.74 0.09
N ALA A 234 -3.69 11.69 0.73
CA ALA A 234 -4.33 12.61 1.66
C ALA A 234 -5.48 13.36 0.98
N TYR A 235 -5.27 13.89 -0.23
CA TYR A 235 -6.33 14.58 -0.98
C TYR A 235 -7.53 13.67 -1.28
N ARG A 236 -7.28 12.42 -1.71
CA ARG A 236 -8.32 11.43 -2.04
C ARG A 236 -9.13 10.97 -0.81
N MET A 237 -8.54 10.98 0.39
CA MET A 237 -9.21 10.54 1.62
C MET A 237 -10.01 11.65 2.33
N MET A 238 -9.85 12.92 1.95
CA MET A 238 -10.62 14.00 2.58
C MET A 238 -12.12 13.93 2.22
N ILE A 239 -12.96 14.22 3.22
CA ILE A 239 -14.41 14.41 3.02
C ILE A 239 -14.64 15.83 2.49
N ARG A 240 -15.46 15.97 1.44
CA ARG A 240 -15.85 17.27 0.86
C ARG A 240 -17.37 17.40 0.89
N THR A 241 -17.88 18.63 0.98
CA THR A 241 -19.32 18.89 1.13
C THR A 241 -20.14 18.58 -0.13
N HIS A 242 -19.52 18.65 -1.31
CA HIS A 242 -20.20 18.53 -2.61
C HIS A 242 -19.87 17.23 -3.36
N GLU A 243 -19.15 16.29 -2.73
CA GLU A 243 -18.68 15.07 -3.38
C GLU A 243 -18.87 13.88 -2.45
N GLU A 244 -19.34 12.76 -3.01
CA GLU A 244 -19.35 11.50 -2.29
C GLU A 244 -17.97 10.83 -2.31
N ASN A 245 -17.39 10.61 -1.13
CA ASN A 245 -16.15 9.87 -1.03
C ASN A 245 -16.42 8.36 -0.92
N VAL A 246 -16.50 7.68 -2.08
CA VAL A 246 -16.77 6.24 -2.19
C VAL A 246 -15.69 5.41 -1.48
N ILE A 247 -14.43 5.87 -1.49
CA ILE A 247 -13.32 5.20 -0.81
C ILE A 247 -13.63 5.01 0.69
N LEU A 248 -14.23 6.01 1.33
CA LEU A 248 -14.57 5.96 2.75
C LEU A 248 -15.81 5.08 3.06
N LYS A 249 -16.68 4.84 2.06
CA LYS A 249 -17.86 3.96 2.21
C LYS A 249 -17.48 2.47 2.26
N CYS A 250 -16.27 2.11 1.84
CA CYS A 250 -15.81 0.72 1.70
C CYS A 250 -15.43 -0.01 3.02
N ARG A 251 -15.68 0.57 4.21
CA ARG A 251 -15.46 -0.06 5.55
C ARG A 251 -14.12 -0.81 5.69
N ARG A 252 -14.13 -2.14 5.83
CA ARG A 252 -12.92 -2.96 6.01
C ARG A 252 -11.99 -2.90 4.80
N LEU A 253 -12.54 -2.76 3.59
CA LEU A 253 -11.74 -2.58 2.38
C LEU A 253 -11.03 -1.22 2.36
N PHE A 254 -11.62 -0.19 2.96
CA PHE A 254 -10.92 1.09 3.18
C PHE A 254 -9.71 0.93 4.10
N GLN A 255 -9.80 0.11 5.16
CA GLN A 255 -8.67 -0.13 6.06
C GLN A 255 -7.51 -0.82 5.32
N GLN A 256 -7.80 -1.84 4.51
CA GLN A 256 -6.80 -2.47 3.65
C GLN A 256 -6.18 -1.45 2.68
N PHE A 257 -7.02 -0.66 2.02
CA PHE A 257 -6.57 0.40 1.12
C PHE A 257 -5.63 1.40 1.83
N ALA A 258 -5.99 1.86 3.03
CA ALA A 258 -5.18 2.81 3.78
C ALA A 258 -3.79 2.23 4.14
N VAL A 259 -3.73 0.95 4.54
CA VAL A 259 -2.46 0.25 4.81
C VAL A 259 -1.64 0.12 3.54
N ASP A 260 -2.24 -0.32 2.43
CA ASP A 260 -1.56 -0.47 1.15
C ASP A 260 -0.99 0.87 0.64
N MET A 261 -1.76 1.96 0.80
CA MET A 261 -1.31 3.29 0.40
C MET A 261 -0.19 3.79 1.30
N TYR A 262 -0.25 3.51 2.61
CA TYR A 262 0.84 3.84 3.55
C TYR A 262 2.13 3.13 3.16
N VAL A 263 2.09 1.82 2.89
CA VAL A 263 3.25 1.07 2.43
C VAL A 263 3.84 1.67 1.15
N LYS A 264 2.99 2.15 0.22
CA LYS A 264 3.47 2.81 -0.99
C LYS A 264 4.14 4.16 -0.70
N VAL A 265 3.58 4.97 0.20
CA VAL A 265 4.19 6.23 0.64
C VAL A 265 5.56 5.98 1.27
N GLU A 266 5.67 4.99 2.15
CA GLU A 266 6.94 4.62 2.78
C GLU A 266 7.95 4.07 1.77
N THR A 267 7.51 3.26 0.80
CA THR A 267 8.37 2.77 -0.28
C THR A 267 8.95 3.92 -1.11
N GLU A 268 8.14 4.93 -1.44
CA GLU A 268 8.59 6.13 -2.17
C GLU A 268 9.59 6.96 -1.34
N ARG A 269 9.32 7.15 -0.04
CA ARG A 269 10.22 7.84 0.89
C ARG A 269 11.57 7.13 1.00
N LEU A 270 11.57 5.81 1.17
CA LEU A 270 12.79 5.00 1.23
C LEU A 270 13.55 5.02 -0.09
N ALA A 271 12.86 4.96 -1.23
CA ALA A 271 13.49 5.11 -2.54
C ALA A 271 14.15 6.50 -2.69
N PHE A 272 13.47 7.56 -2.28
CA PHE A 272 14.03 8.91 -2.27
C PHE A 272 15.30 8.96 -1.42
N ILE A 273 15.25 8.45 -0.19
CA ILE A 273 16.43 8.40 0.71
C ILE A 273 17.57 7.64 0.05
N ARG A 274 17.29 6.48 -0.55
CA ARG A 274 18.28 5.64 -1.24
C ARG A 274 18.97 6.34 -2.41
N PHE A 275 18.23 7.05 -3.25
CA PHE A 275 18.79 7.68 -4.46
C PHE A 275 19.35 9.09 -4.22
N ASN A 276 18.99 9.74 -3.11
CA ASN A 276 19.39 11.13 -2.83
C ASN A 276 20.37 11.23 -1.65
N GLN A 277 21.09 10.16 -1.30
CA GLN A 277 22.06 10.14 -0.19
C GLN A 277 23.07 11.30 -0.22
N ALA A 278 23.56 11.67 -1.41
CA ALA A 278 24.50 12.80 -1.56
C ALA A 278 23.85 14.17 -1.27
N LYS A 279 22.59 14.35 -1.68
CA LYS A 279 21.83 15.58 -1.45
C LYS A 279 21.33 15.72 -0.02
N LEU A 280 21.08 14.59 0.64
CA LEU A 280 20.70 14.53 2.06
C LEU A 280 21.84 14.92 3.00
N ARG A 281 22.98 15.41 2.47
CA ARG A 281 24.11 16.02 3.19
C ARG A 281 24.32 15.34 4.52
N SER A 282 24.74 14.11 4.31
CA SER A 282 24.93 13.07 5.29
C SER A 282 26.04 13.43 6.30
N GLU A 283 26.92 14.39 5.93
CA GLU A 283 28.02 15.13 6.60
C GLU A 283 28.69 14.58 7.89
N ASP A 284 28.03 13.85 8.79
CA ASP A 284 28.60 13.25 10.02
C ASP A 284 28.67 11.70 10.03
N TYR A 285 28.51 11.01 8.89
CA TYR A 285 28.60 9.54 8.85
C TYR A 285 29.99 8.96 9.16
N ILE A 286 30.99 9.81 9.45
CA ILE A 286 32.36 9.43 9.80
C ILE A 286 32.35 8.42 10.97
N HIS A 287 31.67 8.73 12.07
CA HIS A 287 31.63 7.87 13.26
C HIS A 287 30.94 6.51 13.05
N LEU A 288 30.03 6.40 12.07
CA LEU A 288 29.33 5.14 11.78
C LEU A 288 30.08 4.29 10.76
N ARG A 289 30.82 4.92 9.83
CA ARG A 289 31.66 4.23 8.86
C ARG A 289 32.83 3.52 9.56
N ASP A 290 33.36 4.13 10.62
CA ASP A 290 34.43 3.56 11.45
C ASP A 290 33.95 2.33 12.24
N ALA A 291 32.73 2.37 12.80
CA ALA A 291 32.13 1.24 13.52
C ALA A 291 31.78 0.03 12.62
N ILE A 292 31.63 0.25 11.32
CA ILE A 292 31.30 -0.80 10.33
C ILE A 292 32.58 -1.42 9.74
N HIS A 293 33.70 -0.70 9.65
CA HIS A 293 34.98 -1.30 9.23
C HIS A 293 35.51 -2.34 10.23
N SER A 294 35.03 -2.31 11.47
CA SER A 294 35.38 -3.28 12.51
C SER A 294 34.56 -4.59 12.48
N ASP A 295 33.44 -4.66 11.75
CA ASP A 295 32.54 -5.83 11.77
C ASP A 295 32.28 -6.31 10.34
N GLY A 296 32.89 -7.46 10.01
CA GLY A 296 33.30 -7.83 8.66
C GLY A 296 32.24 -8.31 7.65
N ASP A 297 32.83 -8.78 6.54
CA ASP A 297 32.29 -9.35 5.31
C ASP A 297 31.84 -8.35 4.20
N VAL A 298 32.80 -8.06 3.32
CA VAL A 298 32.71 -7.14 2.18
C VAL A 298 31.93 -7.75 1.00
N GLN A 299 31.64 -9.06 1.02
CA GLN A 299 31.10 -9.77 -0.15
C GLN A 299 29.56 -9.79 -0.25
N ASN A 300 28.81 -9.36 0.78
CA ASN A 300 27.34 -9.42 0.80
C ASN A 300 26.60 -8.07 0.84
N ILE A 301 27.30 -6.94 0.70
CA ILE A 301 26.71 -5.62 0.94
C ILE A 301 26.18 -5.03 -0.37
N GLY A 302 24.87 -5.16 -0.59
CA GLY A 302 24.15 -4.24 -1.46
C GLY A 302 24.37 -2.80 -0.99
N ARG A 303 24.51 -1.83 -1.92
CA ARG A 303 24.84 -0.42 -1.64
C ARG A 303 24.22 0.11 -0.35
N LEU A 304 25.05 0.31 0.68
CA LEU A 304 24.64 0.79 2.00
C LEU A 304 23.88 2.11 1.86
N THR A 305 22.64 2.13 2.35
CA THR A 305 21.77 3.31 2.37
C THR A 305 21.51 3.67 3.81
N ILE A 306 21.82 4.91 4.19
CA ILE A 306 21.72 5.30 5.58
C ILE A 306 20.51 6.19 5.79
N LEU A 307 19.70 5.84 6.79
CA LEU A 307 18.46 6.52 7.11
C LEU A 307 18.75 7.76 7.97
N PRO A 308 18.10 8.90 7.69
CA PRO A 308 18.19 10.10 8.53
C PRO A 308 17.41 9.92 9.85
N SER A 309 17.73 10.71 10.88
CA SER A 309 17.00 10.66 12.16
C SER A 309 15.54 11.10 12.05
N THR A 310 15.20 11.89 11.04
CA THR A 310 13.81 12.22 10.73
C THR A 310 12.96 11.03 10.27
N TYR A 311 13.58 9.89 9.92
CA TYR A 311 12.86 8.67 9.56
C TYR A 311 12.54 7.87 10.82
N ILE A 312 11.26 7.79 11.16
CA ILE A 312 10.75 7.11 12.36
C ILE A 312 11.19 5.64 12.36
N GLY A 313 11.80 5.20 13.46
CA GLY A 313 12.30 3.83 13.62
C GLY A 313 13.68 3.59 12.98
N SER A 314 14.32 4.59 12.37
CA SER A 314 15.74 4.50 12.01
C SER A 314 16.61 4.37 13.28
N PRO A 315 17.81 3.75 13.20
CA PRO A 315 18.73 3.69 14.33
C PRO A 315 19.02 5.08 14.94
N ARG A 316 19.08 6.12 14.10
CA ARG A 316 19.32 7.50 14.52
C ARG A 316 18.11 8.11 15.23
N HIS A 317 16.91 7.92 14.69
CA HIS A 317 15.67 8.33 15.35
C HIS A 317 15.57 7.72 16.74
N MET A 318 15.85 6.42 16.85
CA MET A 318 15.82 5.71 18.14
C MET A 318 16.88 6.23 19.12
N HIS A 319 18.06 6.60 18.62
CA HIS A 319 19.13 7.18 19.43
C HIS A 319 18.78 8.59 19.93
N GLU A 320 18.33 9.49 19.05
CA GLU A 320 17.87 10.83 19.42
C GLU A 320 16.70 10.74 20.40
N TYR A 321 15.70 9.90 20.13
CA TYR A 321 14.55 9.73 21.03
C TYR A 321 14.96 9.20 22.42
N ALA A 322 15.97 8.33 22.49
CA ALA A 322 16.53 7.88 23.76
C ALA A 322 17.26 9.02 24.50
N GLN A 323 18.05 9.85 23.78
CA GLN A 323 18.70 11.02 24.36
C GLN A 323 17.68 12.05 24.87
N ASP A 324 16.60 12.30 24.12
CA ASP A 324 15.51 13.19 24.52
C ASP A 324 14.83 12.68 25.79
N ALA A 325 14.50 11.39 25.84
CA ALA A 325 13.92 10.77 27.04
C ALA A 325 14.85 10.89 28.25
N MET A 326 16.16 10.66 28.08
CA MET A 326 17.16 10.80 29.15
C MET A 326 17.30 12.25 29.60
N THR A 327 17.23 13.22 28.68
CA THR A 327 17.25 14.66 28.98
C THR A 327 16.01 15.06 29.77
N TYR A 328 14.84 14.51 29.41
CA TYR A 328 13.60 14.74 30.14
C TYR A 328 13.67 14.22 31.59
N VAL A 329 14.21 13.00 31.77
CA VAL A 329 14.43 12.42 33.10
C VAL A 329 15.44 13.24 33.91
N ARG A 330 16.50 13.74 33.27
CA ARG A 330 17.52 14.58 33.92
C ARG A 330 16.95 15.93 34.39
N ASN A 331 16.08 16.56 33.61
CA ASN A 331 15.54 17.89 33.91
C ASN A 331 14.30 17.87 34.81
N TYR A 332 13.44 16.85 34.70
CA TYR A 332 12.14 16.80 35.40
C TYR A 332 12.00 15.65 36.41
N GLY A 333 13.04 14.82 36.56
CA GLY A 333 13.04 13.68 37.47
C GLY A 333 12.18 12.50 37.02
N THR A 334 12.36 11.35 37.68
CA THR A 334 11.68 10.10 37.35
C THR A 334 10.23 10.11 37.81
N ARG A 335 9.29 10.64 37.01
CA ARG A 335 7.85 10.37 37.22
C ARG A 335 7.47 9.08 36.47
N ILE A 336 7.13 8.05 37.25
CA ILE A 336 6.79 6.66 36.86
C ILE A 336 5.74 6.54 35.74
N TYR A 337 4.96 7.57 35.45
CA TYR A 337 3.95 7.56 34.38
C TYR A 337 4.51 7.55 32.95
N LEU A 338 5.78 7.95 32.73
CA LEU A 338 6.37 8.00 31.39
C LEU A 338 6.91 6.64 30.89
N LEU A 339 7.20 5.70 31.79
CA LEU A 339 7.78 4.40 31.41
C LEU A 339 6.75 3.42 30.82
N ARG A 340 5.45 3.60 31.07
CA ARG A 340 4.41 2.69 30.54
C ARG A 340 4.16 2.88 29.04
N SER A 341 4.42 4.06 28.49
CA SER A 341 4.41 4.31 27.02
C SER A 341 5.66 3.76 26.33
N HIS A 342 6.80 3.64 27.03
CA HIS A 342 8.07 3.20 26.44
C HIS A 342 8.11 1.71 26.10
N ALA A 343 7.38 0.85 26.82
CA ALA A 343 7.40 -0.59 26.58
C ALA A 343 6.48 -1.05 25.42
N ILE A 344 5.54 -0.22 24.96
CA ILE A 344 4.53 -0.63 23.98
C ILE A 344 5.02 -0.42 22.53
N GLN A 345 5.97 0.50 22.29
CA GLN A 345 6.53 0.72 20.94
C GLN A 345 7.72 -0.19 20.59
N SER A 346 8.44 -0.71 21.60
CA SER A 346 9.43 -1.77 21.39
C SER A 346 8.78 -3.11 21.71
N GLY A 347 8.37 -3.87 20.69
CA GLY A 347 7.83 -5.23 20.84
C GLY A 347 8.85 -6.27 21.38
N ARG A 348 9.54 -5.98 22.47
CA ARG A 348 10.35 -6.92 23.23
C ARG A 348 9.74 -7.05 24.63
N LYS A 349 9.37 -8.27 24.97
CA LYS A 349 9.02 -8.69 26.33
C LYS A 349 10.08 -8.17 27.31
N LEU A 350 9.64 -7.50 28.37
CA LEU A 350 10.42 -7.29 29.59
C LEU A 350 10.73 -8.65 30.20
N ASN A 351 11.85 -9.27 29.80
CA ASN A 351 12.45 -10.33 30.60
C ASN A 351 13.45 -9.72 31.56
N ALA A 352 13.22 -9.98 32.84
CA ALA A 352 14.06 -9.64 33.96
C ALA A 352 15.53 -10.06 33.73
N SER A 353 16.40 -9.11 33.40
CA SER A 353 17.86 -9.30 33.44
C SER A 353 18.63 -7.97 33.59
N TRP A 354 17.97 -6.88 33.99
CA TRP A 354 18.63 -5.58 34.17
C TRP A 354 19.40 -5.43 35.50
N ASN A 355 19.61 -6.52 36.24
CA ASN A 355 20.27 -6.51 37.56
C ASN A 355 21.51 -7.42 37.66
N ARG A 356 22.20 -7.74 36.55
CA ARG A 356 23.43 -8.54 36.67
C ARG A 356 24.47 -8.32 35.58
N VAL A 357 24.88 -7.07 35.33
CA VAL A 357 26.16 -6.79 34.65
C VAL A 357 26.88 -5.63 35.34
N LYS A 358 27.21 -5.83 36.63
CA LYS A 358 28.44 -5.27 37.21
C LYS A 358 29.33 -6.47 37.49
N ASN A 359 30.52 -6.47 36.91
CA ASN A 359 31.60 -7.44 37.10
C ASN A 359 31.37 -8.83 36.52
N ARG A 360 31.98 -9.08 35.35
CA ARG A 360 33.01 -10.12 35.18
C ARG A 360 33.62 -10.04 33.79
N LYS A 361 34.93 -9.74 33.74
CA LYS A 361 35.84 -10.27 32.72
C LYS A 361 35.66 -11.79 32.69
N ILE A 362 35.78 -12.41 31.51
CA ILE A 362 36.50 -13.67 31.27
C ILE A 362 36.52 -13.87 29.75
N ALA A 363 37.74 -14.10 29.25
CA ALA A 363 38.05 -14.50 27.89
C ALA A 363 37.61 -15.93 27.60
N MET A 364 37.50 -16.32 26.34
CA MET A 364 38.01 -17.62 25.86
C MET A 364 37.92 -17.72 24.34
N THR A 365 39.06 -18.12 23.77
CA THR A 365 39.29 -19.08 22.66
C THR A 365 38.10 -19.55 21.84
#